data_AF-A0A969HVY8-F1
#
_entry.id   AF-A0A969HVY8-F1
#
_cell.length_a   1.000
_cell.length_b   1.000
_cell.length_c   1.000
_cell.angle_alpha   90.00
_cell.angle_beta   90.00
_cell.angle_gamma   90.00
#
_symmetry.space_group_name_H-M   'P 1'
#
loop_
_entity.id
_entity.type
_entity.pdbx_description
1 polymer ?
#
loop_
_entity_poly.entity_id
_entity_poly.type
_entity_poly.pdbx_seq_one_letter_code
_entity_poly.pdbx_strand_id
1 'polypeptide(L)' 'MQRYATSQQWKRLLEANGLRVDALFPYEMAPPRTLRQWAFYLRKPKRYLPKLLSKYYLSVHLASMFVFRCRRQPEGG' A
#
# COMPACT_ATOMS: atom_id res chain seq x y z
N MET A 1 -3.91 -5.83 -23.37
CA MET A 1 -3.43 -4.77 -22.46
C MET A 1 -4.20 -4.88 -21.15
N GLN A 2 -3.56 -5.30 -20.05
CA GLN A 2 -4.19 -5.29 -18.71
C GLN A 2 -4.42 -3.83 -18.29
N ARG A 3 -5.68 -3.41 -18.13
CA ARG A 3 -6.03 -2.11 -17.58
C ARG A 3 -5.87 -2.17 -16.07
N TYR A 4 -4.68 -1.88 -15.58
CA TYR A 4 -4.47 -1.67 -14.16
C TYR A 4 -5.15 -0.36 -13.75
N ALA A 5 -6.13 -0.45 -12.85
CA ALA A 5 -6.79 0.73 -12.31
C ALA A 5 -5.81 1.52 -11.42
N THR A 6 -5.74 2.83 -11.61
CA THR A 6 -4.93 3.72 -10.76
C THR A 6 -5.48 3.78 -9.33
N SER A 7 -4.67 4.22 -8.38
CA SER A 7 -5.13 4.42 -6.99
C SER A 7 -6.36 5.31 -6.89
N GLN A 8 -6.48 6.32 -7.78
CA GLN A 8 -7.64 7.19 -7.86
C GLN A 8 -8.88 6.49 -8.42
N GLN A 9 -8.72 5.59 -9.39
CA GLN A 9 -9.83 4.78 -9.92
C GLN A 9 -10.35 3.81 -8.85
N TRP A 10 -9.46 3.17 -8.10
CA TRP A 10 -9.83 2.35 -6.96
C TRP A 10 -10.54 3.15 -5.86
N LYS A 11 -10.03 4.34 -5.51
CA LYS A 11 -10.67 5.23 -4.54
C LYS A 11 -12.11 5.56 -4.96
N ARG A 12 -12.32 5.98 -6.21
CA ARG A 12 -13.65 6.32 -6.73
C ARG A 12 -14.60 5.13 -6.69
N LEU A 13 -14.11 3.94 -7.04
CA LEU A 13 -14.92 2.72 -6.98
C LEU A 13 -15.34 2.40 -5.54
N LEU A 14 -14.43 2.52 -4.57
CA LEU A 14 -14.74 2.29 -3.15
C LEU A 14 -15.78 3.31 -2.64
N GLU A 15 -15.57 4.59 -2.95
CA GLU A 15 -16.49 5.68 -2.55
C GLU A 15 -17.87 5.55 -3.19
N ALA A 16 -17.95 5.13 -4.45
CA ALA A 16 -19.22 4.87 -5.13
C ALA A 16 -20.00 3.69 -4.54
N ASN A 17 -19.36 2.80 -3.78
CA ASN A 17 -19.96 1.62 -3.16
C ASN A 17 -20.16 1.80 -1.64
N GLY A 18 -20.29 3.05 -1.17
CA GLY A 18 -20.62 3.34 0.25
C GLY A 18 -19.45 3.17 1.22
N LEU A 19 -18.20 3.21 0.74
CA LEU A 19 -17.00 3.19 1.57
C LEU A 19 -16.27 4.53 1.49
N ARG A 20 -16.07 5.20 2.62
CA ARG A 20 -15.22 6.40 2.67
C ARG A 20 -13.76 5.99 2.85
N VAL A 21 -12.89 6.39 1.92
CA VAL A 21 -11.44 6.14 2.02
C VAL A 21 -10.80 7.19 2.92
N ASP A 22 -10.35 6.80 4.12
CA ASP A 22 -9.71 7.72 5.08
C ASP A 22 -8.20 7.84 4.86
N ALA A 23 -7.56 6.76 4.43
CA ALA A 23 -6.13 6.74 4.20
C ALA A 23 -5.74 5.73 3.11
N LEU A 24 -4.64 6.03 2.43
CA LEU A 24 -4.04 5.20 1.40
C LEU A 24 -2.59 4.94 1.78
N PHE A 25 -2.22 3.66 1.85
CA PHE A 25 -0.88 3.24 2.20
C PHE A 25 -0.23 2.54 1.02
N PRO A 26 0.98 2.96 0.60
CA PRO A 26 1.76 2.18 -0.35
C PRO A 26 2.19 0.86 0.31
N TYR A 27 2.06 -0.25 -0.42
CA TYR A 27 2.37 -1.59 0.08
C TYR A 27 3.23 -2.36 -0.91
N GLU A 28 4.52 -2.00 -1.00
CA GLU A 28 5.47 -2.69 -1.89
C GLU A 28 5.95 -4.05 -1.37
N MET A 29 6.08 -4.17 -0.04
CA MET A 29 6.74 -5.31 0.58
C MET A 29 6.20 -5.53 1.99
N ALA A 30 5.89 -6.78 2.30
CA ALA A 30 5.49 -7.17 3.65
C ALA A 30 6.66 -6.91 4.62
N PRO A 31 6.43 -6.26 5.77
CA PRO A 31 7.46 -6.11 6.77
C PRO A 31 7.91 -7.49 7.28
N PRO A 32 9.21 -7.69 7.52
CA PRO A 32 9.70 -8.92 8.14
C PRO A 32 8.98 -9.17 9.47
N ARG A 33 8.35 -10.34 9.59
CA ARG A 33 7.64 -10.75 10.81
C ARG A 33 8.56 -11.50 11.79
N THR A 34 9.72 -11.95 11.34
CA THR A 34 10.64 -12.78 12.13
C THR A 34 12.07 -12.27 12.05
N LEU A 35 12.84 -12.43 13.13
CA LEU A 35 14.27 -12.08 13.18
C LEU A 35 15.09 -12.78 12.09
N ARG A 36 14.71 -14.00 11.69
CA ARG A 36 15.34 -14.72 10.58
C ARG A 36 15.14 -14.03 9.22
N GLN A 37 13.99 -13.38 9.02
CA GLN A 37 13.70 -12.60 7.82
C GLN A 37 14.47 -11.27 7.83
N TRP A 38 14.63 -10.66 9.00
CA TRP A 38 15.54 -9.52 9.17
C TRP A 38 16.98 -9.87 8.80
N ALA A 39 17.50 -10.99 9.28
CA ALA A 39 18.84 -11.48 8.92
C ALA A 39 18.98 -11.74 7.41
N PHE A 40 17.94 -12.25 6.75
CA PHE A 40 17.92 -12.43 5.30
C PHE A 40 18.01 -11.09 4.55
N TYR A 41 17.28 -10.07 4.99
CA TYR A 41 17.36 -8.73 4.38
C TYR A 41 18.72 -8.06 4.62
N LEU A 42 19.31 -8.27 5.80
CA LEU A 42 20.65 -7.79 6.14
C LEU A 42 21.77 -8.48 5.34
N ARG A 43 21.55 -9.67 4.76
CA ARG A 43 22.53 -10.34 3.87
C ARG A 43 22.71 -9.65 2.53
N LYS A 44 21.72 -8.88 2.04
CA LYS A 44 21.84 -8.09 0.81
C LYS A 44 21.26 -6.69 1.01
N PRO A 45 21.91 -5.85 1.84
CA PRO A 45 21.36 -4.58 2.28
C PRO A 45 21.09 -3.66 1.08
N LYS A 46 22.00 -3.57 0.11
CA LYS A 46 21.81 -2.74 -1.10
C LYS A 46 20.52 -3.05 -1.89
N ARG A 47 20.00 -4.28 -1.82
CA ARG A 47 18.79 -4.70 -2.55
C ARG A 47 17.50 -4.48 -1.74
N TYR A 48 17.57 -4.64 -0.42
CA TYR A 48 16.38 -4.68 0.44
C TYR A 48 16.19 -3.41 1.27
N LEU A 49 17.27 -2.72 1.65
CA LEU A 49 17.20 -1.47 2.41
C LEU A 49 16.35 -0.39 1.71
N PRO A 50 16.51 -0.11 0.40
CA PRO A 50 15.64 0.86 -0.28
C PRO A 50 14.16 0.41 -0.32
N LYS A 51 13.88 -0.90 -0.33
CA LYS A 51 12.50 -1.44 -0.28
C LYS A 51 11.88 -1.41 1.12
N LEU A 52 12.70 -1.50 2.16
CA LEU A 52 12.26 -1.33 3.55
C LEU A 52 12.01 0.15 3.86
N LEU A 53 12.90 1.02 3.36
CA LEU A 53 12.79 2.46 3.52
C LEU A 53 11.73 3.08 2.61
N SER A 54 11.38 2.45 1.49
CA SER A 54 10.27 2.90 0.65
C SER A 54 8.95 2.96 1.42
N LYS A 55 8.71 2.08 2.39
CA LYS A 55 7.52 2.20 3.25
C LYS A 55 7.41 3.59 3.94
N TYR A 56 8.54 4.19 4.30
CA TYR A 56 8.60 5.49 4.97
C TYR A 56 8.75 6.66 4.00
N TYR A 57 9.43 6.45 2.87
CA TYR A 57 9.85 7.54 1.97
C TYR A 57 9.16 7.53 0.60
N LEU A 58 8.54 6.43 0.19
CA LEU A 58 7.83 6.39 -1.10
C LEU A 58 6.53 7.18 -0.99
N SER A 59 6.46 8.23 -1.77
CA SER A 59 5.21 8.87 -2.10
C SER A 59 4.32 7.86 -2.83
N VAL A 60 3.02 7.89 -2.52
CA VAL A 60 1.97 6.98 -3.05
C VAL A 60 2.05 6.80 -4.57
N HIS A 61 2.56 7.79 -5.31
CA HIS A 61 2.66 7.77 -6.77
C HIS A 61 3.61 6.72 -7.36
N LEU A 62 4.54 6.16 -6.56
CA LEU A 62 5.55 5.19 -7.04
C LEU A 62 5.26 3.75 -6.60
N ALA A 63 4.18 3.51 -5.85
CA ALA A 63 3.85 2.18 -5.38
C ALA A 63 3.05 1.39 -6.43
N SER A 64 3.38 0.10 -6.55
CA SER A 64 2.73 -0.90 -7.39
C SER A 64 1.50 -1.51 -6.71
N MET A 65 1.47 -1.50 -5.38
CA MET A 65 0.42 -2.08 -4.55
C MET A 65 -0.03 -1.07 -3.50
N PHE A 66 -1.34 -1.05 -3.23
CA PHE A 66 -1.99 -0.07 -2.38
C PHE A 66 -2.92 -0.74 -1.38
N VAL A 67 -2.90 -0.25 -0.15
CA VAL A 67 -3.85 -0.62 0.90
C VAL A 67 -4.71 0.59 1.21
N PHE A 68 -6.03 0.45 1.01
CA PHE A 68 -7.02 1.46 1.32
C PHE A 68 -7.59 1.19 2.71
N ARG A 69 -7.46 2.15 3.61
CA ARG A 69 -8.19 2.12 4.89
C ARG A 69 -9.51 2.83 4.69
N CYS A 70 -10.58 2.05 4.68
CA CYS A 70 -11.93 2.54 4.46
C CYS A 70 -12.75 2.45 5.75
N ARG A 71 -13.65 3.41 5.93
CA ARG A 71 -14.78 3.30 6.85
C ARG A 71 -16.05 3.11 6.04
N ARG A 72 -17.00 2.35 6.58
CA ARG A 72 -18.33 2.25 5.99
C ARG A 72 -19.02 3.59 6.14
N GLN A 73 -19.47 4.16 5.04
CA GLN A 73 -20.32 5.35 5.07
C GLN A 73 -21.73 4.87 5.42
N PRO A 74 -22.35 5.40 6.48
CA PRO A 74 -23.74 5.09 6.76
C PRO A 74 -24.58 5.58 5.58
N GLU A 75 -25.38 4.69 4.98
CA GLU A 75 -26.43 5.07 4.05
C GLU A 75 -27.53 5.77 4.87
N GLY A 76 -27.44 7.08 5.04
CA GLY A 76 -28.41 7.83 5.83
C GLY A 76 -28.02 9.28 6.05
N GLY A 77 -28.63 10.17 5.25
CA GLY A 77 -28.54 11.62 5.25
C GLY A 77 -28.90 12.16 3.88
#